data_AF-A0A7S1V6N0-F1
#
_entry.id   AF-A0A7S1V6N0-F1
#
_cell.length_a   1.000
_cell.length_b   1.000
_cell.length_c   1.000
_cell.angle_alpha   90.00
_cell.angle_beta   90.00
_cell.angle_gamma   90.00
#
_symmetry.space_group_name_H-M   'P 1'
#
loop_
_entity.id
_entity.type
_entity.pdbx_description
1 polymer ?
#
loop_
_entity_poly.entity_id
_entity_poly.type
_entity_poly.pdbx_seq_one_letter_code
_entity_poly.pdbx_strand_id
1 'polypeptide(L)'
;SDDDAEASSVSPRLLHFDHSDDSGDAAIVERTWSASSSRTRQKYRDVEAFDTLLKKVEETLGDTVQDVEESRAFRKSAVNNSSQQKTATYGRTFPSFCEKVLVRQVFSSCSTDDVVLDCGHGSGALLHNIAFTTGATAKGIELLSNRFDYSVKLSDALFQQASQSSDTFGNGKVMLRQGRLEDPLHRDFLTADVTRVYCNNFNETFGPRACFSALDDPLDKCMAGLFTQMRKGTEFVTLAPLVGLPPTLNQVNTKRAKSGLSESPSASFYELEVFDIPTGHDYLSFTDQKFMVYKYTKLTDEATFLCCRRGCQASKEPISGFAEKSNGVLIPNAHCPHCGVAFKFLRPQKRHRLEH
;
A
#
# COMPACT_ATOMS: atom_id res chain seq x y z
N SER A 1 33.95 11.77 -34.83
CA SER A 1 33.35 13.12 -34.86
C SER A 1 31.97 12.98 -34.27
N ASP A 2 31.89 13.45 -33.04
CA ASP A 2 30.72 13.84 -32.26
C ASP A 2 29.71 12.73 -31.90
N ASP A 3 30.06 12.00 -30.83
CA ASP A 3 29.11 11.28 -29.97
C ASP A 3 28.53 12.29 -28.95
N ASP A 4 27.30 12.73 -29.19
CA ASP A 4 26.53 13.52 -28.23
C ASP A 4 26.07 12.61 -27.08
N ALA A 5 26.71 12.80 -25.92
CA ALA A 5 26.24 12.25 -24.65
C ALA A 5 25.00 13.04 -24.19
N GLU A 6 23.80 12.52 -24.45
CA GLU A 6 22.58 13.02 -23.83
C GLU A 6 22.66 12.87 -22.30
N ALA A 7 22.78 14.01 -21.61
CA ALA A 7 22.74 14.08 -20.17
C ALA A 7 21.35 13.66 -19.65
N SER A 8 21.33 12.69 -18.73
CA SER A 8 20.17 12.29 -17.93
C SER A 8 19.54 13.53 -17.26
N SER A 9 18.39 13.98 -17.75
CA SER A 9 17.65 15.08 -17.12
C SER A 9 16.82 14.53 -15.95
N VAL A 10 17.28 14.73 -14.72
CA VAL A 10 16.40 14.75 -13.55
C VAL A 10 15.55 16.00 -13.70
N SER A 11 14.31 15.86 -14.20
CA SER A 11 13.38 16.98 -14.31
C SER A 11 12.46 16.99 -13.09
N PRO A 12 12.74 17.76 -12.03
CA PRO A 12 11.75 18.05 -11.02
C PRO A 12 10.62 18.83 -11.68
N ARG A 13 9.51 18.19 -12.01
CA ARG A 13 8.25 18.90 -12.28
C ARG A 13 7.75 19.47 -10.95
N LEU A 14 8.19 20.68 -10.63
CA LEU A 14 7.47 21.55 -9.71
C LEU A 14 6.16 21.92 -10.40
N LEU A 15 5.04 21.34 -9.95
CA LEU A 15 3.73 21.89 -10.25
C LEU A 15 3.63 23.23 -9.52
N HIS A 16 3.91 24.33 -10.24
CA HIS A 16 3.59 25.67 -9.75
C HIS A 16 2.07 25.83 -9.74
N PHE A 17 1.49 25.85 -8.54
CA PHE A 17 0.16 26.39 -8.32
C PHE A 17 0.33 27.88 -8.00
N ASP A 18 -0.36 28.74 -8.76
CA ASP A 18 -0.43 30.17 -8.48
C ASP A 18 -1.08 30.37 -7.10
N HIS A 19 -0.29 30.90 -6.16
CA HIS A 19 -0.73 31.19 -4.81
C HIS A 19 -1.43 32.55 -4.77
N SER A 20 -2.76 32.51 -4.84
CA SER A 20 -3.61 33.55 -4.25
C SER A 20 -4.82 32.89 -3.60
N ASP A 21 -4.65 32.43 -2.37
CA ASP A 21 -5.62 32.63 -1.28
C ASP A 21 -5.16 31.93 0.00
N ASP A 22 -5.48 32.58 1.13
CA ASP A 22 -5.08 32.30 2.52
C ASP A 22 -5.78 31.06 3.12
N SER A 23 -6.15 30.07 2.29
CA SER A 23 -6.53 28.74 2.76
C SER A 23 -5.26 27.91 2.91
N GLY A 24 -4.97 27.45 4.13
CA GLY A 24 -3.80 26.64 4.47
C GLY A 24 -3.76 25.26 3.81
N ASP A 25 -3.78 25.21 2.48
CA ASP A 25 -3.56 24.03 1.67
C ASP A 25 -2.08 23.72 1.72
N ALA A 26 -1.73 22.70 2.50
CA ALA A 26 -0.39 22.14 2.52
C ALA A 26 -0.01 21.75 1.08
N ALA A 27 1.05 22.36 0.54
CA ALA A 27 1.54 22.05 -0.79
C ALA A 27 1.77 20.55 -0.94
N ILE A 28 1.15 19.94 -1.96
CA ILE A 28 1.36 18.52 -2.27
C ILE A 28 2.79 18.34 -2.77
N VAL A 29 3.64 17.73 -1.96
CA VAL A 29 5.02 17.40 -2.37
C VAL A 29 5.00 16.04 -3.05
N GLU A 30 5.06 16.04 -4.39
CA GLU A 30 5.28 14.84 -5.20
C GLU A 30 6.65 14.89 -5.88
N ARG A 31 7.38 13.76 -5.82
CA ARG A 31 8.64 13.57 -6.54
C ARG A 31 8.58 12.31 -7.38
N THR A 32 9.21 12.36 -8.55
CA THR A 32 9.20 11.27 -9.52
C THR A 32 10.62 11.03 -10.05
N TRP A 33 11.01 9.77 -10.10
CA TRP A 33 12.27 9.32 -10.69
C TRP A 33 12.01 8.20 -11.69
N SER A 34 12.77 8.15 -12.77
CA SER A 34 12.74 7.08 -13.76
C SER A 34 14.13 6.89 -14.35
N ALA A 35 14.58 5.66 -14.50
CA ALA A 35 15.85 5.40 -15.19
C ALA A 35 15.66 5.54 -16.71
N SER A 36 16.54 6.30 -17.36
CA SER A 36 16.60 6.38 -18.82
C SER A 36 17.47 5.23 -19.33
N SER A 37 16.90 4.21 -19.96
CA SER A 37 17.72 3.33 -20.80
C SER A 37 17.01 2.94 -22.09
N SER A 38 17.71 3.21 -23.19
CA SER A 38 17.39 2.79 -24.56
C SER A 38 17.76 1.33 -24.84
N ARG A 39 18.12 0.55 -23.80
CA ARG A 39 18.61 -0.83 -23.95
C ARG A 39 17.51 -1.86 -23.68
N THR A 40 17.53 -2.88 -24.52
CA THR A 40 16.54 -3.94 -24.72
C THR A 40 16.11 -4.64 -23.43
N ARG A 41 14.82 -4.99 -23.34
CA ARG A 41 14.16 -5.77 -22.26
C ARG A 41 14.96 -7.04 -21.91
N GLN A 42 15.84 -6.97 -20.92
CA GLN A 42 16.52 -8.14 -20.35
C GLN A 42 15.82 -8.56 -19.04
N LYS A 43 15.88 -9.84 -18.68
CA LYS A 43 15.16 -10.42 -17.53
C LYS A 43 15.72 -9.89 -16.19
N TYR A 44 15.20 -8.76 -15.71
CA TYR A 44 15.53 -8.15 -14.41
C TYR A 44 14.96 -9.00 -13.26
N ARG A 45 15.80 -9.56 -12.36
CA ARG A 45 15.34 -10.30 -11.17
C ARG A 45 16.30 -10.37 -9.97
N ASP A 46 17.47 -9.75 -9.96
CA ASP A 46 18.42 -10.03 -8.87
C ASP A 46 18.36 -9.01 -7.73
N VAL A 47 17.78 -9.41 -6.60
CA VAL A 47 17.81 -8.64 -5.35
C VAL A 47 19.24 -8.42 -4.86
N GLU A 48 20.18 -9.32 -5.16
CA GLU A 48 21.58 -9.15 -4.76
C GLU A 48 22.21 -7.91 -5.42
N ALA A 49 21.80 -7.60 -6.66
CA ALA A 49 22.23 -6.39 -7.36
C ALA A 49 21.64 -5.13 -6.71
N PHE A 50 20.36 -5.16 -6.32
CA PHE A 50 19.74 -4.06 -5.58
C PHE A 50 20.39 -3.87 -4.20
N ASP A 51 20.66 -4.94 -3.45
CA ASP A 51 21.32 -4.87 -2.15
C ASP A 51 22.74 -4.30 -2.28
N THR A 52 23.47 -4.66 -3.35
CA THR A 52 24.79 -4.09 -3.64
C THR A 52 24.70 -2.60 -3.96
N LEU A 53 23.71 -2.18 -4.76
CA LEU A 53 23.45 -0.77 -5.04
C LEU A 53 23.12 0.00 -3.75
N LEU A 54 22.23 -0.56 -2.93
CA LEU A 54 21.79 0.05 -1.68
C LEU A 54 22.98 0.25 -0.74
N LYS A 55 23.85 -0.74 -0.56
CA LYS A 55 25.05 -0.62 0.28
C LYS A 55 25.97 0.52 -0.17
N LYS A 56 26.22 0.66 -1.47
CA LYS A 56 27.02 1.79 -2.01
C LYS A 56 26.38 3.15 -1.72
N VAL A 57 25.05 3.22 -1.77
CA VAL A 57 24.31 4.43 -1.42
C VAL A 57 24.38 4.70 0.07
N GLU A 58 24.22 3.69 0.92
CA GLU A 58 24.36 3.82 2.39
C GLU A 58 25.76 4.33 2.77
N GLU A 59 26.82 3.82 2.13
CA GLU A 59 28.19 4.33 2.29
C GLU A 59 28.31 5.82 1.90
N THR A 60 27.62 6.23 0.83
CA THR A 60 27.63 7.62 0.36
C THR A 60 26.84 8.56 1.27
N LEU A 61 25.71 8.09 1.80
CA LEU A 61 24.87 8.85 2.73
C LEU A 61 25.48 8.93 4.13
N GLY A 62 26.37 7.99 4.48
CA GLY A 62 27.05 7.93 5.77
C GLY A 62 26.24 7.22 6.87
N ASP A 63 25.02 6.80 6.57
CA ASP A 63 24.13 6.05 7.46
C ASP A 63 23.47 4.91 6.69
N THR A 64 23.25 3.75 7.33
CA THR A 64 22.45 2.68 6.72
C THR A 64 20.95 2.98 6.85
N VAL A 65 20.13 2.39 5.97
CA VAL A 65 18.67 2.40 6.11
C VAL A 65 18.28 1.85 7.48
N GLN A 66 19.00 0.84 7.97
CA GLN A 66 18.78 0.30 9.30
C GLN A 66 19.01 1.35 10.38
N ASP A 67 20.16 2.02 10.39
CA ASP A 67 20.52 2.99 11.43
C ASP A 67 19.49 4.12 11.50
N VAL A 68 19.06 4.61 10.34
CA VAL A 68 18.03 5.65 10.23
C VAL A 68 16.71 5.16 10.78
N GLU A 69 16.27 3.97 10.40
CA GLU A 69 15.01 3.36 10.83
C GLU A 69 15.01 2.93 12.30
N GLU A 70 16.19 2.67 12.88
CA GLU A 70 16.38 2.36 14.29
C GLU A 70 16.48 3.61 15.17
N SER A 71 16.82 4.75 14.56
CA SER A 71 16.91 6.03 15.26
C SER A 71 15.61 6.39 15.98
N ARG A 72 15.75 7.00 17.16
CA ARG A 72 14.59 7.43 17.96
C ARG A 72 13.70 8.40 17.18
N ALA A 73 14.29 9.28 16.37
CA ALA A 73 13.55 10.23 15.55
C ALA A 73 12.65 9.52 14.55
N PHE A 74 13.15 8.47 13.89
CA PHE A 74 12.38 7.71 12.90
C PHE A 74 11.30 6.83 13.55
N ARG A 75 11.63 6.14 14.65
CA ARG A 75 10.70 5.23 15.36
C ARG A 75 9.63 5.94 16.19
N LYS A 76 9.98 7.07 16.82
CA LYS A 76 9.12 7.80 17.76
C LYS A 76 9.04 9.27 17.36
N SER A 77 8.46 9.53 16.20
CA SER A 77 7.96 10.87 15.89
C SER A 77 6.56 11.00 16.48
N ALA A 78 6.45 11.79 17.56
CA ALA A 78 5.17 12.39 17.91
C ALA A 78 4.85 13.40 16.80
N VAL A 79 3.63 13.37 16.26
CA VAL A 79 3.19 14.39 15.30
C VAL A 79 3.01 15.69 16.09
N ASN A 80 4.11 16.43 16.30
CA ASN A 80 4.11 17.66 17.10
C ASN A 80 3.22 18.78 16.52
N ASN A 81 2.71 18.62 15.29
CA ASN A 81 1.89 19.61 14.59
C ASN A 81 0.41 19.24 14.38
N SER A 82 -0.09 18.15 14.95
CA SER A 82 -1.55 17.95 15.01
C SER A 82 -1.91 17.06 16.19
N SER A 83 -2.88 17.50 16.97
CA SER A 83 -3.39 16.89 18.20
C SER A 83 -4.02 15.49 18.04
N GLN A 84 -3.76 14.76 16.96
CA GLN A 84 -4.75 13.83 16.41
C GLN A 84 -4.24 12.44 15.94
N GLN A 85 -2.93 12.17 15.87
CA GLN A 85 -2.42 10.78 15.81
C GLN A 85 -1.38 10.56 16.91
N LYS A 86 -1.72 9.71 17.89
CA LYS A 86 -0.96 9.60 19.15
C LYS A 86 0.40 8.91 18.99
N THR A 87 0.55 8.00 18.01
CA THR A 87 1.78 7.25 17.73
C THR A 87 1.75 6.67 16.31
N ALA A 88 2.80 6.86 15.50
CA ALA A 88 3.04 6.10 14.27
C ALA A 88 4.25 5.18 14.46
N THR A 89 4.04 3.88 14.56
CA THR A 89 5.12 2.89 14.70
C THR A 89 5.69 2.54 13.34
N TYR A 90 7.02 2.36 13.27
CA TYR A 90 7.69 1.89 12.08
C TYR A 90 8.02 0.40 12.20
N GLY A 91 7.73 -0.37 11.15
CA GLY A 91 8.13 -1.76 11.02
C GLY A 91 8.78 -1.96 9.65
N ARG A 92 10.08 -2.28 9.64
CA ARG A 92 10.85 -2.45 8.40
C ARG A 92 10.41 -3.71 7.69
N THR A 93 10.24 -3.58 6.38
CA THR A 93 10.12 -4.69 5.45
C THR A 93 11.46 -4.87 4.75
N PHE A 94 12.07 -6.04 4.86
CA PHE A 94 13.39 -6.29 4.28
C PHE A 94 13.29 -6.65 2.78
N PRO A 95 14.39 -6.48 2.02
CA PRO A 95 14.42 -6.82 0.60
C PRO A 95 13.98 -8.26 0.28
N SER A 96 14.35 -9.20 1.15
CA SER A 96 14.01 -10.62 0.95
C SER A 96 12.50 -10.90 1.06
N PHE A 97 11.77 -10.15 1.90
CA PHE A 97 10.30 -10.24 1.95
C PHE A 97 9.66 -9.71 0.67
N CYS A 98 10.15 -8.56 0.19
CA CYS A 98 9.67 -7.96 -1.04
C CYS A 98 9.73 -8.96 -2.20
N GLU A 99 10.89 -9.59 -2.39
CA GLU A 99 11.08 -10.48 -3.51
C GLU A 99 10.42 -11.84 -3.29
N LYS A 100 10.77 -12.53 -2.20
CA LYS A 100 10.38 -13.93 -2.01
C LYS A 100 8.90 -14.07 -1.67
N VAL A 101 8.37 -13.12 -0.90
CA VAL A 101 6.98 -13.16 -0.44
C VAL A 101 6.09 -12.30 -1.33
N LEU A 102 6.30 -10.98 -1.40
CA LEU A 102 5.37 -10.11 -2.13
C LEU A 102 5.37 -10.40 -3.64
N VAL A 103 6.52 -10.27 -4.30
CA VAL A 103 6.61 -10.33 -5.78
C VAL A 103 6.47 -11.76 -6.32
N ARG A 104 7.07 -12.76 -5.65
CA ARG A 104 7.12 -14.14 -6.17
C ARG A 104 6.01 -15.05 -5.67
N GLN A 105 5.46 -14.81 -4.48
CA GLN A 105 4.51 -15.74 -3.85
C GLN A 105 3.10 -15.17 -3.74
N VAL A 106 2.96 -13.90 -3.33
CA VAL A 106 1.66 -13.34 -2.98
C VAL A 106 1.02 -12.65 -4.19
N PHE A 107 1.71 -11.69 -4.80
CA PHE A 107 1.25 -11.10 -6.05
C PHE A 107 1.23 -12.15 -7.16
N SER A 108 0.20 -12.12 -8.01
CA SER A 108 0.06 -13.09 -9.11
C SER A 108 1.19 -12.99 -10.15
N SER A 109 1.94 -11.88 -10.11
CA SER A 109 3.26 -11.61 -10.69
C SER A 109 3.51 -10.11 -10.51
N CYS A 110 4.72 -9.57 -10.71
CA CYS A 110 4.92 -8.12 -10.83
C CYS A 110 5.81 -7.84 -12.05
N SER A 111 5.40 -6.88 -12.87
CA SER A 111 5.96 -6.58 -14.19
C SER A 111 6.06 -5.06 -14.42
N THR A 112 6.63 -4.67 -15.55
CA THR A 112 6.79 -3.26 -15.93
C THR A 112 5.48 -2.51 -16.12
N ASP A 113 4.39 -3.22 -16.43
CA ASP A 113 3.08 -2.64 -16.69
C ASP A 113 2.29 -2.41 -15.39
N ASP A 114 2.85 -2.83 -14.26
CA ASP A 114 2.21 -2.75 -12.96
C ASP A 114 2.54 -1.44 -12.26
N VAL A 115 1.53 -0.93 -11.56
CA VAL A 115 1.65 0.19 -10.61
C VAL A 115 1.44 -0.38 -9.21
N VAL A 116 2.48 -0.32 -8.38
CA VAL A 116 2.49 -0.84 -7.01
C VAL A 116 2.45 0.32 -6.03
N LEU A 117 1.49 0.34 -5.12
CA LEU A 117 1.36 1.33 -4.05
C LEU A 117 1.83 0.77 -2.71
N ASP A 118 2.67 1.49 -1.99
CA ASP A 118 3.00 1.22 -0.58
C ASP A 118 2.34 2.28 0.34
N CYS A 119 1.43 1.82 1.18
CA CYS A 119 0.67 2.63 2.13
C CYS A 119 1.43 2.76 3.46
N GLY A 120 2.12 3.90 3.63
CA GLY A 120 3.01 4.13 4.79
C GLY A 120 4.42 3.62 4.51
N HIS A 121 5.04 4.13 3.44
CA HIS A 121 6.26 3.58 2.87
C HIS A 121 7.53 3.76 3.72
N GLY A 122 7.48 4.56 4.79
CA GLY A 122 8.62 4.80 5.66
C GLY A 122 9.83 5.35 4.92
N SER A 123 10.93 4.58 4.90
CA SER A 123 12.16 4.96 4.19
C SER A 123 12.04 4.83 2.67
N GLY A 124 11.00 4.17 2.16
CA GLY A 124 10.81 3.91 0.73
C GLY A 124 11.69 2.78 0.19
N ALA A 125 12.48 2.08 1.02
CA ALA A 125 13.36 1.01 0.56
C ALA A 125 12.61 -0.11 -0.20
N LEU A 126 11.39 -0.45 0.24
CA LEU A 126 10.53 -1.41 -0.44
C LEU A 126 10.18 -0.97 -1.86
N LEU A 127 9.77 0.29 -2.04
CA LEU A 127 9.39 0.84 -3.33
C LEU A 127 10.55 0.85 -4.31
N HIS A 128 11.73 1.20 -3.84
CA HIS A 128 12.95 1.12 -4.64
C HIS A 128 13.25 -0.31 -5.05
N ASN A 129 13.21 -1.26 -4.12
CA ASN A 129 13.42 -2.67 -4.46
C ASN A 129 12.44 -3.10 -5.57
N ILE A 130 11.15 -2.79 -5.44
CA ILE A 130 10.14 -3.11 -6.46
C ILE A 130 10.49 -2.47 -7.80
N ALA A 131 10.74 -1.15 -7.84
CA ALA A 131 11.03 -0.43 -9.08
C ALA A 131 12.29 -0.98 -9.78
N PHE A 132 13.37 -1.19 -9.02
CA PHE A 132 14.65 -1.63 -9.55
C PHE A 132 14.65 -3.11 -9.97
N THR A 133 13.92 -3.99 -9.28
CA THR A 133 13.92 -5.43 -9.57
C THR A 133 12.83 -5.87 -10.56
N THR A 134 11.71 -5.14 -10.64
CA THR A 134 10.58 -5.51 -11.52
C THR A 134 10.38 -4.57 -12.70
N GLY A 135 10.95 -3.36 -12.63
CA GLY A 135 10.70 -2.29 -13.60
C GLY A 135 9.30 -1.67 -13.49
N ALA A 136 8.51 -2.01 -12.46
CA ALA A 136 7.19 -1.45 -12.20
C ALA A 136 7.25 0.03 -11.82
N THR A 137 6.11 0.71 -11.89
CA THR A 137 5.93 2.00 -11.23
C THR A 137 5.60 1.77 -9.75
N ALA A 138 6.44 2.25 -8.84
CA ALA A 138 6.27 2.15 -7.41
C ALA A 138 5.85 3.51 -6.81
N LYS A 139 4.61 3.60 -6.33
CA LYS A 139 4.02 4.77 -5.65
C LYS A 139 4.10 4.60 -4.14
N GLY A 140 4.46 5.65 -3.42
CA GLY A 140 4.52 5.66 -1.96
C GLY A 140 3.84 6.88 -1.36
N ILE A 141 3.09 6.67 -0.28
CA ILE A 141 2.61 7.77 0.58
C ILE A 141 3.13 7.59 2.00
N GLU A 142 3.60 8.67 2.63
CA GLU A 142 4.09 8.68 4.00
C GLU A 142 3.62 9.93 4.74
N LEU A 143 3.19 9.74 5.98
CA LEU A 143 2.65 10.79 6.82
C LEU A 143 3.76 11.64 7.45
N LEU A 144 4.80 10.99 7.93
CA LEU A 144 5.84 11.63 8.74
C LEU A 144 6.90 12.27 7.84
N SER A 145 7.05 13.59 7.97
CA SER A 145 7.96 14.38 7.16
C SER A 145 9.40 13.87 7.20
N ASN A 146 9.92 13.51 8.39
CA ASN A 146 11.30 13.03 8.50
C ASN A 146 11.54 11.69 7.77
N ARG A 147 10.53 10.82 7.69
CA ARG A 147 10.61 9.57 6.94
C ARG A 147 10.54 9.83 5.44
N PHE A 148 9.63 10.71 5.03
CA PHE A 148 9.50 11.18 3.66
C PHE A 148 10.76 11.90 3.15
N ASP A 149 11.33 12.82 3.93
CA ASP A 149 12.55 13.53 3.59
C ASP A 149 13.72 12.56 3.39
N TYR A 150 13.81 11.52 4.22
CA TYR A 150 14.79 10.46 4.04
C TYR A 150 14.52 9.63 2.77
N SER A 151 13.26 9.28 2.49
CA SER A 151 12.92 8.51 1.29
C SER A 151 13.22 9.28 0.01
N VAL A 152 13.05 10.60 0.00
CA VAL A 152 13.50 11.48 -1.11
C VAL A 152 15.02 11.43 -1.27
N LYS A 153 15.79 11.63 -0.19
CA LYS A 153 17.27 11.56 -0.23
C LYS A 153 17.78 10.19 -0.72
N LEU A 154 17.17 9.11 -0.23
CA LEU A 154 17.48 7.75 -0.64
C LEU A 154 17.19 7.54 -2.13
N SER A 155 16.06 8.08 -2.63
CA SER A 155 15.70 8.03 -4.05
C SER A 155 16.74 8.73 -4.91
N ASP A 156 17.08 9.97 -4.58
CA ASP A 156 18.06 10.76 -5.33
C ASP A 156 19.41 10.02 -5.43
N ALA A 157 19.90 9.49 -4.30
CA ALA A 157 21.16 8.76 -4.26
C ALA A 157 21.12 7.43 -5.03
N LEU A 158 20.02 6.66 -4.93
CA LEU A 158 19.85 5.41 -5.68
C LEU A 158 19.82 5.63 -7.19
N PHE A 159 19.04 6.60 -7.67
CA PHE A 159 18.95 6.90 -9.10
C PHE A 159 20.27 7.49 -9.63
N GLN A 160 20.94 8.35 -8.85
CA GLN A 160 22.28 8.84 -9.20
C GLN A 160 23.29 7.69 -9.31
N GLN A 161 23.37 6.83 -8.29
CA GLN A 161 24.32 5.71 -8.28
C GLN A 161 24.02 4.68 -9.38
N ALA A 162 22.74 4.43 -9.67
CA ALA A 162 22.31 3.55 -10.75
C ALA A 162 22.69 4.10 -12.12
N SER A 163 22.56 5.42 -12.34
CA SER A 163 22.94 6.06 -13.60
C SER A 163 24.46 5.99 -13.89
N GLN A 164 25.27 5.84 -12.85
CA GLN A 164 26.72 5.71 -12.92
C GLN A 164 27.19 4.25 -13.00
N SER A 165 26.29 3.29 -12.72
CA SER A 165 26.65 1.88 -12.74
C SER A 165 26.64 1.32 -14.17
N SER A 166 27.53 0.36 -14.43
CA SER A 166 27.42 -0.51 -15.61
C SER A 166 26.30 -1.54 -15.49
N ASP A 167 25.77 -1.74 -14.27
CA ASP A 167 24.72 -2.70 -14.00
C ASP A 167 23.39 -2.26 -14.63
N THR A 168 22.70 -3.21 -15.25
CA THR A 168 21.38 -2.96 -15.83
C THR A 168 20.31 -3.10 -14.76
N PHE A 169 19.88 -1.97 -14.19
CA PHE A 169 18.71 -1.93 -13.32
C PHE A 169 17.41 -1.85 -14.15
N GLY A 170 16.29 -2.25 -13.55
CA GLY A 170 14.98 -2.05 -14.17
C GLY A 170 14.69 -0.57 -14.40
N ASN A 171 14.04 -0.22 -15.52
CA ASN A 171 13.57 1.14 -15.81
C ASN A 171 12.31 1.51 -15.01
N GLY A 172 12.25 1.07 -13.75
CA GLY A 172 11.14 1.35 -12.86
C GLY A 172 11.03 2.84 -12.56
N LYS A 173 9.82 3.25 -12.17
CA LYS A 173 9.52 4.62 -11.79
C LYS A 173 9.19 4.66 -10.31
N VAL A 174 9.80 5.56 -9.55
CA VAL A 174 9.42 5.78 -8.14
C VAL A 174 8.66 7.10 -8.06
N MET A 175 7.52 7.10 -7.36
CA MET A 175 6.71 8.28 -7.10
C MET A 175 6.44 8.38 -5.60
N LEU A 176 6.93 9.43 -4.95
CA LEU A 176 6.75 9.62 -3.51
C LEU A 176 5.85 10.82 -3.25
N ARG A 177 4.92 10.66 -2.30
CA ARG A 177 4.05 11.73 -1.81
C ARG A 177 4.07 11.79 -0.29
N GLN A 178 4.21 12.99 0.26
CA GLN A 178 3.96 13.21 1.69
C GLN A 178 2.46 13.48 1.87
N GLY A 179 1.80 12.75 2.77
CA GLY A 179 0.37 12.93 2.94
C GLY A 179 -0.32 11.89 3.81
N ARG A 180 -1.63 12.10 3.97
CA ARG A 180 -2.55 11.27 4.74
C ARG A 180 -3.35 10.35 3.82
N LEU A 181 -3.51 9.08 4.17
CA LEU A 181 -4.31 8.14 3.39
C LEU A 181 -5.80 8.52 3.34
N GLU A 182 -6.29 9.19 4.39
CA GLU A 182 -7.67 9.67 4.52
C GLU A 182 -7.94 10.96 3.75
N ASP A 183 -6.90 11.66 3.29
CA ASP A 183 -7.05 12.94 2.61
C ASP A 183 -7.62 12.76 1.19
N PRO A 184 -8.75 13.40 0.85
CA PRO A 184 -9.35 13.35 -0.48
C PRO A 184 -8.42 13.85 -1.58
N LEU A 185 -7.51 14.79 -1.28
CA LEU A 185 -6.53 15.34 -2.22
C LEU A 185 -5.54 14.29 -2.75
N HIS A 186 -5.48 13.11 -2.13
CA HIS A 186 -4.59 12.04 -2.53
C HIS A 186 -5.30 10.87 -3.20
N ARG A 187 -6.63 10.93 -3.38
CA ARG A 187 -7.43 9.80 -3.89
C ARG A 187 -6.92 9.29 -5.23
N ASP A 188 -6.76 10.17 -6.22
CA ASP A 188 -6.28 9.77 -7.55
C ASP A 188 -4.88 9.16 -7.49
N PHE A 189 -3.98 9.69 -6.68
CA PHE A 189 -2.65 9.10 -6.52
C PHE A 189 -2.70 7.68 -5.96
N LEU A 190 -3.60 7.46 -5.00
CA LEU A 190 -3.78 6.19 -4.27
C LEU A 190 -4.60 5.15 -5.02
N THR A 191 -5.45 5.53 -5.98
CA THR A 191 -6.39 4.60 -6.64
C THR A 191 -6.21 4.55 -8.15
N ALA A 192 -5.88 5.67 -8.79
CA ALA A 192 -5.76 5.71 -10.25
C ALA A 192 -4.58 4.87 -10.72
N ASP A 193 -4.88 3.96 -11.65
CA ASP A 193 -3.96 3.02 -12.29
C ASP A 193 -3.30 1.99 -11.36
N VAL A 194 -3.59 2.03 -10.05
CA VAL A 194 -2.98 1.14 -9.06
C VAL A 194 -3.44 -0.30 -9.27
N THR A 195 -2.47 -1.19 -9.44
CA THR A 195 -2.69 -2.61 -9.75
C THR A 195 -2.40 -3.51 -8.56
N ARG A 196 -1.47 -3.09 -7.71
CA ARG A 196 -1.03 -3.80 -6.51
C ARG A 196 -0.87 -2.82 -5.38
N VAL A 197 -1.23 -3.25 -4.18
CA VAL A 197 -1.07 -2.45 -2.98
C VAL A 197 -0.40 -3.32 -1.94
N TYR A 198 0.57 -2.76 -1.24
CA TYR A 198 1.09 -3.31 0.00
C TYR A 198 0.79 -2.33 1.13
N CYS A 199 0.36 -2.88 2.26
CA CYS A 199 0.24 -2.11 3.48
C CYS A 199 0.65 -2.93 4.69
N ASN A 200 1.69 -2.47 5.38
CA ASN A 200 2.12 -3.04 6.65
C ASN A 200 1.20 -2.60 7.80
N ASN A 201 0.03 -3.26 7.91
CA ASN A 201 -0.91 -3.05 9.01
C ASN A 201 -0.72 -4.04 10.18
N PHE A 202 0.46 -4.66 10.31
CA PHE A 202 0.75 -5.63 11.36
C PHE A 202 0.51 -5.06 12.76
N ASN A 203 0.08 -5.90 13.71
CA ASN A 203 -0.15 -5.54 15.12
C ASN A 203 -1.03 -4.31 15.35
N GLU A 204 -2.05 -4.10 14.51
CA GLU A 204 -2.94 -2.93 14.61
C GLU A 204 -2.17 -1.60 14.50
N THR A 205 -1.05 -1.56 13.75
CA THR A 205 -0.31 -0.31 13.46
C THR A 205 -1.23 0.76 12.87
N PHE A 206 -2.26 0.34 12.13
CA PHE A 206 -3.34 1.19 11.59
C PHE A 206 -4.70 1.00 12.29
N GLY A 207 -4.71 0.33 13.45
CA GLY A 207 -5.90 0.12 14.27
C GLY A 207 -6.28 1.36 15.10
N PRO A 208 -7.03 1.19 16.22
CA PRO A 208 -7.60 2.31 16.99
C PRO A 208 -6.61 3.37 17.48
N ARG A 209 -5.31 3.06 17.50
CA ARG A 209 -4.21 3.97 17.88
C ARG A 209 -3.89 5.00 16.79
N ALA A 210 -4.27 4.72 15.56
CA ALA A 210 -4.16 5.61 14.40
C ALA A 210 -5.47 6.38 14.12
N CYS A 211 -6.50 6.25 14.97
CA CYS A 211 -7.76 6.98 14.80
C CYS A 211 -7.54 8.48 14.88
N PHE A 212 -7.97 9.17 13.82
CA PHE A 212 -8.10 10.62 13.77
C PHE A 212 -9.42 11.05 14.43
N SER A 213 -9.39 12.11 15.24
CA SER A 213 -10.55 12.55 16.03
C SER A 213 -11.75 13.04 15.21
N ALA A 214 -11.56 13.42 13.94
CA ALA A 214 -12.67 13.90 13.12
C ALA A 214 -13.38 12.79 12.33
N LEU A 215 -12.76 11.62 12.18
CA LEU A 215 -13.33 10.53 11.40
C LEU A 215 -13.97 9.44 12.25
N ASP A 216 -13.74 9.40 13.56
CA ASP A 216 -14.20 8.35 14.50
C ASP A 216 -13.90 6.89 14.09
N ASP A 217 -13.22 6.70 12.96
CA ASP A 217 -13.02 5.42 12.29
C ASP A 217 -11.53 5.08 12.23
N PRO A 218 -11.15 3.81 12.49
CA PRO A 218 -9.77 3.35 12.34
C PRO A 218 -9.25 3.51 10.91
N LEU A 219 -7.94 3.75 10.77
CA LEU A 219 -7.27 3.87 9.47
C LEU A 219 -7.44 2.60 8.62
N ASP A 220 -7.58 1.42 9.25
CA ASP A 220 -8.01 0.18 8.57
C ASP A 220 -9.30 0.31 7.75
N LYS A 221 -10.29 1.07 8.23
CA LYS A 221 -11.54 1.30 7.48
C LYS A 221 -11.30 2.23 6.29
N CYS A 222 -10.41 3.21 6.42
CA CYS A 222 -10.03 4.07 5.30
C CYS A 222 -9.31 3.27 4.21
N MET A 223 -8.47 2.31 4.59
CA MET A 223 -7.83 1.38 3.63
C MET A 223 -8.83 0.46 2.95
N ALA A 224 -9.83 -0.05 3.70
CA ALA A 224 -10.95 -0.76 3.09
C ALA A 224 -11.70 0.12 2.08
N GLY A 225 -11.90 1.40 2.39
CA GLY A 225 -12.48 2.40 1.49
C GLY A 225 -11.61 2.77 0.28
N LEU A 226 -10.28 2.67 0.40
CA LEU A 226 -9.36 2.83 -0.73
C LEU A 226 -9.49 1.64 -1.70
N PHE A 227 -9.50 0.42 -1.16
CA PHE A 227 -9.63 -0.80 -1.96
C PHE A 227 -10.91 -0.82 -2.81
N THR A 228 -12.00 -0.25 -2.29
CA THR A 228 -13.29 -0.22 -3.01
C THR A 228 -13.28 0.73 -4.20
N GLN A 229 -12.40 1.73 -4.21
CA GLN A 229 -12.26 2.72 -5.28
C GLN A 229 -11.25 2.30 -6.36
N MET A 230 -10.45 1.26 -6.11
CA MET A 230 -9.47 0.75 -7.08
C MET A 230 -10.15 0.02 -8.24
N ARG A 231 -9.46 -0.22 -9.34
CA ARG A 231 -10.05 -0.92 -10.50
C ARG A 231 -10.23 -2.43 -10.24
N LYS A 232 -11.09 -3.08 -11.03
CA LYS A 232 -11.14 -4.55 -11.08
C LYS A 232 -9.75 -5.13 -11.37
N GLY A 233 -9.42 -6.23 -10.69
CA GLY A 233 -8.15 -6.95 -10.81
C GLY A 233 -7.07 -6.44 -9.86
N THR A 234 -7.29 -5.33 -9.13
CA THR A 234 -6.31 -4.84 -8.16
C THR A 234 -6.13 -5.85 -7.02
N GLU A 235 -4.86 -6.15 -6.70
CA GLU A 235 -4.45 -6.98 -5.56
C GLU A 235 -4.04 -6.09 -4.39
N PHE A 236 -4.67 -6.23 -3.23
CA PHE A 236 -4.32 -5.50 -2.02
C PHE A 236 -3.74 -6.47 -1.00
N VAL A 237 -2.52 -6.24 -0.52
CA VAL A 237 -1.81 -7.13 0.39
C VAL A 237 -1.59 -6.46 1.74
N THR A 238 -1.96 -7.16 2.82
CA THR A 238 -1.81 -6.68 4.19
C THR A 238 -1.26 -7.75 5.13
N LEU A 239 -0.73 -7.35 6.29
CA LEU A 239 -0.18 -8.25 7.32
C LEU A 239 -1.16 -8.55 8.47
N ALA A 240 -2.32 -7.91 8.45
CA ALA A 240 -3.48 -8.16 9.30
C ALA A 240 -4.77 -7.95 8.48
N PRO A 241 -5.89 -8.58 8.85
CA PRO A 241 -7.14 -8.43 8.10
C PRO A 241 -7.61 -6.97 8.05
N LEU A 242 -7.98 -6.47 6.87
CA LEU A 242 -8.67 -5.20 6.71
C LEU A 242 -10.03 -5.23 7.45
N VAL A 243 -10.19 -4.31 8.40
CA VAL A 243 -11.40 -4.23 9.22
C VAL A 243 -12.52 -3.56 8.43
N GLY A 244 -13.69 -4.19 8.47
CA GLY A 244 -14.92 -3.63 7.91
C GLY A 244 -15.23 -4.05 6.48
N LEU A 245 -14.36 -4.80 5.78
CA LEU A 245 -14.77 -5.40 4.52
C LEU A 245 -15.93 -6.40 4.72
N PRO A 246 -16.99 -6.35 3.87
CA PRO A 246 -18.08 -7.32 3.92
C PRO A 246 -17.55 -8.74 3.66
N PRO A 247 -18.34 -9.81 3.86
CA PRO A 247 -17.83 -11.16 3.62
C PRO A 247 -17.33 -11.35 2.18
N THR A 248 -16.30 -12.19 2.01
CA THR A 248 -15.70 -12.51 0.70
C THR A 248 -16.68 -13.24 -0.21
N LEU A 249 -16.41 -13.30 -1.52
CA LEU A 249 -17.26 -14.00 -2.49
C LEU A 249 -17.62 -15.43 -2.03
N ASN A 250 -16.61 -16.22 -1.65
CA ASN A 250 -16.80 -17.59 -1.17
C ASN A 250 -17.65 -17.63 0.11
N GLN A 251 -17.41 -16.72 1.06
CA GLN A 251 -18.16 -16.66 2.32
C GLN A 251 -19.63 -16.27 2.11
N VAL A 252 -19.91 -15.34 1.18
CA VAL A 252 -21.29 -14.96 0.84
C VAL A 252 -21.99 -16.13 0.17
N ASN A 253 -21.38 -16.76 -0.85
CA ASN A 253 -21.99 -17.89 -1.55
C ASN A 253 -22.25 -19.09 -0.61
N THR A 254 -21.32 -19.39 0.31
CA THR A 254 -21.54 -20.40 1.35
C THR A 254 -22.75 -20.08 2.24
N LYS A 255 -22.93 -18.80 2.63
CA LYS A 255 -24.07 -18.37 3.44
C LYS A 255 -25.38 -18.36 2.65
N ARG A 256 -25.33 -18.03 1.36
CA ARG A 256 -26.47 -18.07 0.43
C ARG A 256 -26.98 -19.49 0.26
N ALA A 257 -26.09 -20.46 -0.01
CA ALA A 257 -26.43 -21.86 -0.10
C ALA A 257 -27.13 -22.37 1.18
N LYS A 258 -26.58 -22.05 2.36
CA LYS A 258 -27.19 -22.37 3.67
C LYS A 258 -28.57 -21.75 3.88
N SER A 259 -28.88 -20.66 3.17
CA SER A 259 -30.15 -19.94 3.25
C SER A 259 -31.12 -20.30 2.12
N GLY A 260 -30.79 -21.30 1.29
CA GLY A 260 -31.57 -21.72 0.14
C GLY A 260 -31.58 -20.70 -1.02
N LEU A 261 -30.54 -19.88 -1.13
CA LEU A 261 -30.34 -18.93 -2.22
C LEU A 261 -29.27 -19.47 -3.18
N SER A 262 -29.44 -19.24 -4.48
CA SER A 262 -28.46 -19.62 -5.50
C SER A 262 -27.14 -18.87 -5.31
N GLU A 263 -26.03 -19.54 -5.59
CA GLU A 263 -24.72 -18.89 -5.69
C GLU A 263 -24.72 -17.84 -6.80
N SER A 264 -23.86 -16.83 -6.66
CA SER A 264 -23.71 -15.77 -7.66
C SER A 264 -22.25 -15.31 -7.74
N PRO A 265 -21.71 -15.06 -8.94
CA PRO A 265 -20.38 -14.47 -9.11
C PRO A 265 -20.32 -13.02 -8.61
N SER A 266 -21.47 -12.35 -8.49
CA SER A 266 -21.59 -10.97 -7.98
C SER A 266 -21.98 -10.93 -6.50
N ALA A 267 -21.85 -12.04 -5.77
CA ALA A 267 -22.24 -12.10 -4.38
C ALA A 267 -21.34 -11.25 -3.47
N SER A 268 -20.11 -10.97 -3.89
CA SER A 268 -19.20 -9.99 -3.28
C SER A 268 -18.26 -9.45 -4.35
N PHE A 269 -17.79 -8.22 -4.20
CA PHE A 269 -16.87 -7.56 -5.14
C PHE A 269 -15.42 -8.02 -5.03
N TYR A 270 -15.09 -8.91 -4.09
CA TYR A 270 -13.72 -9.34 -3.86
C TYR A 270 -13.59 -10.78 -3.34
N GLU A 271 -12.39 -11.34 -3.51
CA GLU A 271 -11.96 -12.59 -2.89
C GLU A 271 -10.75 -12.39 -1.98
N LEU A 272 -10.51 -13.35 -1.09
CA LEU A 272 -9.43 -13.32 -0.11
C LEU A 272 -8.64 -14.62 -0.17
N GLU A 273 -7.34 -14.49 -0.33
CA GLU A 273 -6.36 -15.55 -0.14
C GLU A 273 -5.53 -15.24 1.11
N VAL A 274 -5.26 -16.26 1.93
CA VAL A 274 -4.45 -16.12 3.15
C VAL A 274 -3.24 -17.02 3.03
N PHE A 275 -2.06 -16.43 3.17
CA PHE A 275 -0.77 -17.09 3.06
C PHE A 275 -0.17 -17.22 4.46
N ASP A 276 0.19 -18.45 4.84
CA ASP A 276 1.00 -18.71 6.04
C ASP A 276 2.47 -18.58 5.65
N ILE A 277 3.10 -17.49 6.09
CA ILE A 277 4.50 -17.20 5.78
C ILE A 277 5.36 -17.79 6.91
N PRO A 278 6.27 -18.74 6.59
CA PRO A 278 7.11 -19.36 7.59
C PRO A 278 8.07 -18.34 8.21
N THR A 279 8.57 -18.66 9.40
CA THR A 279 9.68 -17.91 10.02
C THR A 279 10.83 -17.73 9.04
N GLY A 280 11.27 -16.49 8.88
CA GLY A 280 12.49 -16.12 8.17
C GLY A 280 13.13 -14.95 8.91
N HIS A 281 14.40 -15.06 9.24
CA HIS A 281 15.12 -14.04 10.03
C HIS A 281 15.22 -12.67 9.33
N ASP A 282 14.91 -12.62 8.03
CA ASP A 282 15.17 -11.46 7.18
C ASP A 282 13.92 -10.97 6.43
N TYR A 283 12.71 -11.20 6.95
CA TYR A 283 11.46 -10.73 6.30
C TYR A 283 10.91 -9.42 6.87
N LEU A 284 10.72 -9.36 8.19
CA LEU A 284 10.16 -8.21 8.89
C LEU A 284 10.97 -7.94 10.15
N SER A 285 11.25 -6.67 10.46
CA SER A 285 12.11 -6.34 11.63
C SER A 285 11.43 -6.50 12.99
N PHE A 286 10.14 -6.80 13.01
CA PHE A 286 9.32 -6.80 14.23
C PHE A 286 8.74 -8.17 14.55
N THR A 287 9.07 -9.20 13.75
CA THR A 287 8.71 -10.57 14.05
C THR A 287 9.69 -11.54 13.39
N ASP A 288 10.17 -12.49 14.19
CA ASP A 288 10.89 -13.68 13.76
C ASP A 288 9.97 -14.91 13.73
N GLN A 289 8.69 -14.73 14.03
CA GLN A 289 7.70 -15.80 14.04
C GLN A 289 7.01 -15.91 12.69
N LYS A 290 6.39 -17.06 12.44
CA LYS A 290 5.45 -17.20 11.33
C LYS A 290 4.36 -16.13 11.43
N PHE A 291 3.92 -15.63 10.28
CA PHE A 291 2.87 -14.62 10.21
C PHE A 291 1.98 -14.85 9.00
N MET A 292 0.80 -14.24 9.04
CA MET A 292 -0.19 -14.36 7.98
C MET A 292 -0.11 -13.15 7.05
N VAL A 293 -0.16 -13.40 5.74
CA VAL A 293 -0.35 -12.37 4.72
C VAL A 293 -1.73 -12.54 4.11
N TYR A 294 -2.46 -11.45 3.98
CA TYR A 294 -3.82 -11.42 3.45
C TYR A 294 -3.80 -10.72 2.10
N LYS A 295 -4.21 -11.42 1.04
CA LYS A 295 -4.34 -10.86 -0.30
C LYS A 295 -5.82 -10.74 -0.67
N TYR A 296 -6.23 -9.53 -0.98
CA TYR A 296 -7.56 -9.20 -1.48
C TYR A 296 -7.50 -8.97 -2.99
N THR A 297 -8.30 -9.66 -3.77
CA THR A 297 -8.38 -9.42 -5.22
C THR A 297 -9.73 -8.78 -5.55
N LYS A 298 -9.71 -7.60 -6.18
CA LYS A 298 -10.95 -6.93 -6.60
C LYS A 298 -11.53 -7.62 -7.83
N LEU A 299 -12.77 -8.09 -7.77
CA LEU A 299 -13.42 -8.85 -8.83
C LEU A 299 -14.32 -8.00 -9.73
N THR A 300 -14.80 -6.87 -9.23
CA THR A 300 -15.70 -5.95 -9.94
C THR A 300 -15.29 -4.50 -9.71
N ASP A 301 -15.61 -3.61 -10.65
CA ASP A 301 -15.33 -2.19 -10.49
C ASP A 301 -16.22 -1.55 -9.42
N GLU A 302 -17.44 -2.04 -9.25
CA GLU A 302 -18.32 -1.60 -8.17
C GLU A 302 -18.08 -2.41 -6.89
N ALA A 303 -18.06 -1.73 -5.74
CA ALA A 303 -17.91 -2.35 -4.43
C ALA A 303 -19.25 -2.84 -3.85
N THR A 304 -19.87 -3.79 -4.54
CA THR A 304 -21.20 -4.32 -4.23
C THR A 304 -21.16 -5.74 -3.64
N PHE A 305 -22.26 -6.14 -2.99
CA PHE A 305 -22.47 -7.52 -2.56
C PHE A 305 -23.96 -7.87 -2.52
N LEU A 306 -24.26 -9.16 -2.36
CA LEU A 306 -25.63 -9.65 -2.17
C LEU A 306 -25.93 -9.98 -0.70
N CYS A 307 -27.11 -9.58 -0.24
CA CYS A 307 -27.63 -9.96 1.07
C CYS A 307 -27.93 -11.46 1.12
N CYS A 308 -27.56 -12.12 2.22
CA CYS A 308 -27.82 -13.55 2.42
C CYS A 308 -29.22 -13.84 3.01
N ARG A 309 -30.01 -12.82 3.38
CA ARG A 309 -31.33 -13.01 3.99
C ARG A 309 -32.36 -13.39 2.93
N ARG A 310 -33.02 -14.54 3.09
CA ARG A 310 -34.15 -14.95 2.24
C ARG A 310 -35.26 -13.90 2.28
N GLY A 311 -35.78 -13.54 1.12
CA GLY A 311 -36.84 -12.53 0.97
C GLY A 311 -36.37 -11.06 1.02
N CYS A 312 -35.08 -10.80 1.26
CA CYS A 312 -34.53 -9.45 1.11
C CYS A 312 -34.42 -9.09 -0.38
N GLN A 313 -34.76 -7.86 -0.78
CA GLN A 313 -34.56 -7.39 -2.16
C GLN A 313 -33.09 -7.52 -2.58
N ALA A 314 -32.17 -7.11 -1.72
CA ALA A 314 -30.73 -7.22 -1.94
C ALA A 314 -30.19 -8.66 -2.01
N SER A 315 -31.04 -9.69 -1.88
CA SER A 315 -30.64 -11.08 -2.16
C SER A 315 -30.57 -11.40 -3.65
N LYS A 316 -31.22 -10.58 -4.48
CA LYS A 316 -31.27 -10.70 -5.95
C LYS A 316 -30.47 -9.59 -6.64
N GLU A 317 -30.48 -8.39 -6.08
CA GLU A 317 -29.82 -7.21 -6.62
C GLU A 317 -28.62 -6.81 -5.75
N PRO A 318 -27.42 -6.66 -6.32
CA PRO A 318 -26.26 -6.19 -5.58
C PRO A 318 -26.50 -4.79 -5.00
N ILE A 319 -25.96 -4.56 -3.81
CA ILE A 319 -26.06 -3.27 -3.12
C ILE A 319 -24.67 -2.76 -2.76
N SER A 320 -24.51 -1.43 -2.69
CA SER A 320 -23.25 -0.84 -2.22
C SER A 320 -22.99 -1.24 -0.78
N GLY A 321 -21.77 -1.75 -0.55
CA GLY A 321 -21.31 -2.09 0.78
C GLY A 321 -20.74 -0.96 1.59
N PHE A 322 -20.76 0.26 1.06
CA PHE A 322 -20.05 1.40 1.61
C PHE A 322 -20.92 2.64 1.57
N ALA A 323 -20.78 3.48 2.59
CA ALA A 323 -21.34 4.82 2.64
C ALA A 323 -20.21 5.84 2.43
N GLU A 324 -20.48 6.83 1.61
CA GLU A 324 -19.58 7.97 1.42
C GLU A 324 -19.79 8.98 2.54
N LYS A 325 -18.69 9.36 3.21
CA LYS A 325 -18.69 10.46 4.17
C LYS A 325 -18.67 11.81 3.44
N SER A 326 -18.95 12.89 4.16
CA SER A 326 -18.92 14.26 3.61
C SER A 326 -17.57 14.65 3.00
N ASN A 327 -16.49 13.98 3.39
CA ASN A 327 -15.16 14.17 2.84
C ASN A 327 -14.80 13.15 1.74
N GLY A 328 -15.76 12.45 1.12
CA GLY A 328 -15.48 11.48 0.05
C GLY A 328 -14.80 10.18 0.50
N VAL A 329 -14.60 9.97 1.80
CA VAL A 329 -14.09 8.70 2.32
C VAL A 329 -15.22 7.67 2.32
N LEU A 330 -15.01 6.54 1.65
CA LEU A 330 -15.92 5.40 1.69
C LEU A 330 -15.69 4.57 2.96
N ILE A 331 -16.74 4.38 3.75
CA ILE A 331 -16.71 3.57 4.97
C ILE A 331 -17.68 2.40 4.82
N PRO A 332 -17.28 1.17 5.20
CA PRO A 332 -18.17 0.02 5.08
C PRO A 332 -19.47 0.16 5.90
N ASN A 333 -20.60 -0.14 5.26
CA ASN A 333 -21.91 -0.20 5.88
C ASN A 333 -21.99 -1.36 6.83
N ALA A 334 -22.39 -1.15 8.09
CA ALA A 334 -22.53 -2.22 9.09
C ALA A 334 -23.70 -3.19 8.83
N HIS A 335 -24.73 -2.73 8.11
CA HIS A 335 -26.01 -3.42 7.95
C HIS A 335 -26.53 -3.32 6.52
N CYS A 336 -27.36 -4.29 6.12
CA CYS A 336 -28.07 -4.22 4.85
C CYS A 336 -29.09 -3.07 4.86
N PRO A 337 -29.02 -2.12 3.89
CA PRO A 337 -29.93 -0.98 3.85
C PRO A 337 -31.39 -1.38 3.65
N HIS A 338 -31.66 -2.55 3.06
CA HIS A 338 -33.03 -3.01 2.81
C HIS A 338 -33.66 -3.78 3.97
N CYS A 339 -32.88 -4.58 4.72
CA CYS A 339 -33.44 -5.48 5.73
C CYS A 339 -32.84 -5.35 7.13
N GLY A 340 -31.90 -4.42 7.32
CA GLY A 340 -31.27 -4.11 8.61
C GLY A 340 -30.36 -5.22 9.17
N VAL A 341 -30.19 -6.34 8.48
CA VAL A 341 -29.34 -7.44 8.97
C VAL A 341 -27.87 -7.00 8.93
N ALA A 342 -27.19 -7.14 10.07
CA ALA A 342 -25.78 -6.85 10.21
C ALA A 342 -24.94 -7.74 9.28
N PHE A 343 -23.97 -7.15 8.60
CA PHE A 343 -22.95 -7.94 7.94
C PHE A 343 -22.01 -8.51 8.98
N LYS A 344 -21.78 -9.82 8.91
CA LYS A 344 -20.73 -10.46 9.71
C LYS A 344 -19.39 -10.19 9.02
N PHE A 345 -18.78 -9.04 9.32
CA PHE A 345 -17.46 -8.65 8.83
C PHE A 345 -16.39 -9.67 9.19
N LEU A 346 -15.30 -9.66 8.42
CA LEU A 346 -14.06 -10.30 8.83
C LEU A 346 -13.66 -9.73 10.20
N ARG A 347 -13.82 -10.54 11.24
CA ARG A 347 -13.30 -10.19 12.56
C ARG A 347 -11.80 -10.46 12.54
N PRO A 348 -10.98 -9.61 13.17
CA PRO A 348 -9.61 -9.97 13.47
C PRO A 348 -9.62 -11.35 14.13
N GLN A 349 -8.80 -12.29 13.65
CA GLN A 349 -8.62 -13.55 14.37
C GLN A 349 -8.18 -13.20 15.80
N LYS A 350 -8.73 -13.90 16.80
CA LYS A 350 -8.36 -13.67 18.19
C LYS A 350 -6.84 -13.71 18.29
N ARG A 351 -6.25 -12.61 18.79
CA ARG A 351 -4.80 -12.38 18.89
C ARG A 351 -4.09 -13.69 19.25
N HIS A 352 -3.12 -14.11 18.43
CA HIS A 352 -1.98 -14.82 19.01
C HIS A 352 -1.37 -13.81 19.98
N ARG A 353 -1.61 -13.99 21.29
CA ARG A 353 -0.82 -13.28 22.28
C ARG A 353 0.61 -13.74 22.01
N LEU A 354 1.43 -12.83 21.50
CA LEU A 354 2.87 -12.98 21.58
C LEU A 354 3.16 -12.99 23.09
N GLU A 355 3.28 -14.20 23.65
CA GLU A 355 3.84 -14.38 24.97
C GLU A 355 5.31 -13.99 24.84
N HIS A 356 5.62 -12.78 25.32
CA HIS A 356 6.98 -12.27 25.44
C HIS A 356 7.64 -12.82 26.69
#